data_AF-A0A850SHB9-F1
#
_entry.id   AF-A0A850SHB9-F1
#
_cell.length_a   1.000
_cell.length_b   1.000
_cell.length_c   1.000
_cell.angle_alpha   90.00
_cell.angle_beta   90.00
_cell.angle_gamma   90.00
#
_symmetry.space_group_name_H-M   'P 1'
#
loop_
_entity.id
_entity.type
_entity.pdbx_description
1 polymer ?
#
loop_
_entity_poly.entity_id
_entity_poly.type
_entity_poly.pdbx_seq_one_letter_code
_entity_poly.pdbx_strand_id
1 'polypeptide(L)'
;MSPKTAALLTRINAVGFALFALFWAGAAFPGLDGPARFLLDLLDWPLDGTPGALDQYARWLSAIGAGLTGAFATMSWFVVAPAIERGDVTARNGALAAITVWFLADSAGSIASGVAPNAAFNSVFFGLYAAPLLAMRPFRAAGDQAAKG
;
A
#
# COMPACT_ATOMS: atom_id res chain seq x y z
N MET A 1 12.39 12.97 10.25
CA MET A 1 12.35 13.17 8.78
C MET A 1 11.66 14.48 8.46
N SER A 2 12.07 15.19 7.40
CA SER A 2 11.38 16.42 6.96
C SER A 2 10.06 16.08 6.26
N PRO A 3 9.06 16.98 6.25
CA PRO A 3 7.81 16.79 5.48
C PRO A 3 8.05 16.52 3.99
N LYS A 4 9.01 17.20 3.37
CA LYS A 4 9.39 16.98 1.97
C LYS A 4 9.92 15.57 1.71
N THR A 5 10.80 15.08 2.58
CA THR A 5 11.34 13.72 2.48
C THR A 5 10.24 12.67 2.70
N ALA A 6 9.36 12.88 3.68
CA ALA A 6 8.23 11.99 3.91
C ALA A 6 7.29 11.94 2.70
N ALA A 7 6.96 13.09 2.12
CA ALA A 7 6.13 13.19 0.92
C ALA A 7 6.77 12.51 -0.31
N LEU A 8 8.09 12.65 -0.50
CA LEU A 8 8.81 11.95 -1.56
C LEU A 8 8.71 10.43 -1.39
N LEU A 9 8.92 9.91 -0.18
CA LEU A 9 8.79 8.48 0.09
C LEU A 9 7.34 7.99 -0.08
N THR A 10 6.35 8.78 0.33
CA THR A 10 4.93 8.47 0.05
C THR A 10 4.66 8.39 -1.46
N ARG A 11 5.26 9.26 -2.27
CA ARG A 11 5.15 9.21 -3.75
C ARG A 11 5.80 7.96 -4.33
N ILE A 12 6.99 7.59 -3.85
CA ILE A 12 7.67 6.36 -4.27
C ILE A 12 6.81 5.14 -3.94
N ASN A 13 6.25 5.08 -2.72
CA ASN A 13 5.34 4.02 -2.32
C ASN A 13 4.08 4.00 -3.20
N ALA A 14 3.50 5.16 -3.52
CA ALA A 14 2.35 5.25 -4.41
C ALA A 14 2.64 4.68 -5.81
N VAL A 15 3.83 4.92 -6.36
CA VAL A 15 4.26 4.28 -7.62
C VAL A 15 4.36 2.76 -7.45
N GLY A 16 4.92 2.29 -6.35
CA GLY A 16 4.96 0.86 -6.03
C GLY A 16 3.56 0.21 -6.01
N PHE A 17 2.61 0.82 -5.30
CA PHE A 17 1.21 0.35 -5.27
C PHE A 17 0.54 0.44 -6.64
N ALA A 18 0.82 1.47 -7.44
CA ALA A 18 0.29 1.57 -8.80
C ALA A 18 0.80 0.44 -9.71
N LEU A 19 2.09 0.13 -9.65
CA LEU A 19 2.68 -0.98 -10.40
C LEU A 19 2.11 -2.33 -9.94
N PHE A 20 1.98 -2.51 -8.62
CA PHE A 20 1.37 -3.70 -8.04
C PHE A 20 -0.09 -3.87 -8.49
N ALA A 21 -0.86 -2.79 -8.50
CA ALA A 21 -2.23 -2.77 -9.03
C ALA A 21 -2.29 -3.15 -10.51
N LEU A 22 -1.37 -2.65 -11.34
CA LEU A 22 -1.32 -2.99 -12.77
C LEU A 22 -0.98 -4.47 -12.99
N PHE A 23 -0.02 -5.01 -12.25
CA PHE A 23 0.36 -6.42 -12.36
C PHE A 23 -0.79 -7.32 -11.91
N TRP A 24 -1.48 -6.96 -10.83
CA TRP A 24 -2.64 -7.69 -10.34
C TRP A 24 -3.84 -7.57 -11.30
N ALA A 25 -4.05 -6.41 -11.93
CA ALA A 25 -5.15 -6.20 -12.89
C ALA A 25 -5.10 -7.17 -14.08
N GLY A 26 -3.89 -7.62 -14.46
CA GLY A 26 -3.69 -8.63 -15.51
C GLY A 26 -4.45 -9.93 -15.27
N ALA A 27 -4.71 -10.30 -14.00
CA ALA A 27 -5.48 -11.50 -13.63
C ALA A 27 -6.84 -11.58 -14.34
N ALA A 28 -7.50 -10.44 -14.54
CA ALA A 28 -8.84 -10.39 -15.13
C ALA A 28 -8.85 -10.82 -16.61
N PHE A 29 -7.71 -10.73 -17.30
CA PHE A 29 -7.62 -10.89 -18.75
C PHE A 29 -6.89 -12.20 -19.10
N PRO A 30 -7.58 -13.23 -19.63
CA PRO A 30 -6.92 -14.46 -20.01
C PRO A 30 -5.81 -14.19 -21.05
N GLY A 31 -4.63 -14.75 -20.83
CA GLY A 31 -3.45 -14.53 -21.68
C GLY A 31 -2.56 -13.36 -21.25
N LEU A 32 -3.02 -12.52 -20.32
CA LEU A 32 -2.23 -11.46 -19.68
C LEU A 32 -2.07 -11.68 -18.15
N ASP A 33 -2.55 -12.81 -17.64
CA ASP A 33 -2.62 -13.14 -16.22
C ASP A 33 -1.31 -13.71 -15.65
N GLY A 34 -0.29 -13.93 -16.48
CA GLY A 34 1.03 -14.43 -16.07
C GLY A 34 1.65 -13.66 -14.89
N PRO A 35 1.80 -12.32 -14.96
CA PRO A 35 2.31 -11.53 -13.84
C PRO A 35 1.46 -11.63 -12.58
N ALA A 36 0.13 -11.67 -12.70
CA ALA A 36 -0.76 -11.79 -11.55
C ALA A 36 -0.67 -13.17 -10.90
N ARG A 37 -0.57 -14.24 -11.70
CA ARG A 37 -0.36 -15.60 -11.19
C ARG A 37 0.96 -15.74 -10.45
N PHE A 38 2.04 -15.15 -11.00
CA PHE A 38 3.32 -15.08 -10.31
C PHE A 38 3.22 -14.32 -8.97
N LEU A 39 2.50 -13.20 -8.93
CA LEU A 39 2.27 -12.47 -7.69
C LEU A 39 1.49 -13.32 -6.68
N LEU A 40 0.42 -14.01 -7.10
CA LEU A 40 -0.37 -14.86 -6.20
C LEU A 40 0.47 -16.01 -5.63
N ASP A 41 1.29 -16.66 -6.45
CA ASP A 41 2.24 -17.71 -6.05
C ASP A 41 3.29 -17.16 -5.05
N LEU A 42 3.80 -15.95 -5.31
CA LEU A 42 4.75 -15.31 -4.41
C LEU A 42 4.14 -15.01 -3.04
N LEU A 43 2.90 -14.50 -3.03
CA LEU A 43 2.20 -14.12 -1.81
C LEU A 43 1.68 -15.33 -1.02
N ASP A 44 1.46 -16.46 -1.69
CA ASP A 44 1.10 -17.76 -1.08
C ASP A 44 2.31 -18.66 -0.80
N TRP A 45 3.52 -18.08 -0.77
CA TRP A 45 4.81 -18.74 -0.61
C TRP A 45 4.77 -20.16 0.02
N PRO A 46 5.42 -21.18 -0.60
CA PRO A 46 6.52 -21.06 -1.56
C PRO A 46 6.10 -20.93 -3.02
N LEU A 47 7.02 -20.39 -3.84
CA LEU A 47 6.87 -20.35 -5.30
C LEU A 47 6.88 -21.77 -5.90
N ASP A 48 5.70 -22.35 -6.11
CA ASP A 48 5.53 -23.72 -6.60
C ASP A 48 4.69 -23.83 -7.89
N GLY A 49 4.32 -22.68 -8.47
CA GLY A 49 3.54 -22.59 -9.69
C GLY A 49 2.03 -22.63 -9.45
N THR A 50 1.58 -22.52 -8.21
CA THR A 50 0.17 -22.37 -7.85
C THR A 50 -0.16 -20.89 -7.53
N PRO A 51 -1.35 -20.38 -7.89
CA PRO A 51 -2.39 -21.06 -8.64
C PRO A 51 -2.03 -21.28 -10.11
N GLY A 52 -2.58 -22.37 -10.64
CA GLY A 52 -2.64 -22.67 -12.06
C GLY A 52 -3.53 -21.68 -12.81
N ALA A 53 -4.47 -22.18 -13.62
CA ALA A 53 -5.45 -21.29 -14.25
C ALA A 53 -6.34 -20.63 -13.19
N LEU A 54 -6.51 -19.30 -13.27
CA LEU A 54 -7.41 -18.55 -12.39
C LEU A 54 -8.87 -18.81 -12.77
N ASP A 55 -9.70 -19.16 -11.79
CA ASP A 55 -11.14 -19.29 -11.96
C ASP A 55 -11.85 -17.92 -12.09
N GLN A 56 -13.16 -17.95 -12.33
CA GLN A 56 -13.95 -16.72 -12.51
C GLN A 56 -13.92 -15.81 -11.26
N TYR A 57 -13.96 -16.37 -10.06
CA TYR A 57 -14.01 -15.60 -8.83
C TYR A 57 -12.66 -14.98 -8.50
N ALA A 58 -11.57 -15.73 -8.69
CA ALA A 58 -10.21 -15.23 -8.56
C ALA A 58 -9.93 -14.08 -9.51
N ARG A 59 -10.37 -14.18 -10.78
CA ARG A 59 -10.28 -13.10 -11.77
C ARG A 59 -11.04 -11.85 -11.34
N TRP A 60 -12.29 -12.04 -10.93
CA TRP A 60 -13.17 -10.95 -10.51
C TRP A 60 -12.66 -10.24 -9.25
N LEU A 61 -12.30 -10.99 -8.21
CA LEU A 61 -11.75 -10.45 -6.97
C LEU A 61 -10.38 -9.79 -7.21
N SER A 62 -9.56 -10.32 -8.12
CA SER A 62 -8.31 -9.66 -8.52
C SER A 62 -8.56 -8.32 -9.22
N ALA A 63 -9.59 -8.21 -10.07
CA ALA A 63 -9.96 -6.93 -10.68
C ALA A 63 -10.39 -5.90 -9.62
N ILE A 64 -11.15 -6.33 -8.60
CA ILE A 64 -11.52 -5.48 -7.46
C ILE A 64 -10.28 -5.06 -6.68
N GLY A 65 -9.41 -6.01 -6.32
CA GLY A 65 -8.17 -5.76 -5.58
C GLY A 65 -7.26 -4.78 -6.30
N ALA A 66 -7.07 -4.97 -7.61
CA ALA A 66 -6.33 -4.05 -8.46
C ALA A 66 -6.93 -2.64 -8.49
N GLY A 67 -8.25 -2.53 -8.66
CA GLY A 67 -8.94 -1.23 -8.68
C GLY A 67 -8.81 -0.47 -7.35
N LEU A 68 -9.00 -1.15 -6.22
CA LEU A 68 -8.87 -0.56 -4.89
C LEU A 68 -7.41 -0.16 -4.58
N THR A 69 -6.44 -0.99 -4.96
CA THR A 69 -5.01 -0.69 -4.80
C THR A 69 -4.61 0.50 -5.68
N GLY A 70 -5.07 0.55 -6.93
CA GLY A 70 -4.83 1.67 -7.84
C GLY A 70 -5.46 2.97 -7.35
N ALA A 71 -6.67 2.91 -6.78
CA ALA A 71 -7.30 4.06 -6.13
C ALA A 71 -6.50 4.54 -4.92
N PHE A 72 -6.00 3.62 -4.07
CA PHE A 72 -5.13 3.95 -2.94
C PHE A 72 -3.82 4.60 -3.39
N ALA A 73 -3.18 4.08 -4.43
CA ALA A 73 -1.99 4.65 -5.03
C ALA A 73 -2.24 6.08 -5.53
N THR A 74 -3.34 6.29 -6.26
CA THR A 74 -3.75 7.59 -6.80
C THR A 74 -4.03 8.60 -5.69
N MET A 75 -4.77 8.21 -4.65
CA MET A 75 -5.03 9.05 -3.48
C MET A 75 -3.73 9.38 -2.73
N SER A 76 -2.83 8.40 -2.60
CA SER A 76 -1.53 8.59 -1.94
C SER A 76 -0.67 9.62 -2.69
N TRP A 77 -0.67 9.58 -4.02
CA TRP A 77 0.10 10.50 -4.85
C TRP A 77 -0.48 11.91 -4.91
N PHE A 78 -1.78 12.04 -5.22
CA PHE A 78 -2.40 13.34 -5.52
C PHE A 78 -2.97 14.05 -4.30
N VAL A 79 -3.29 13.33 -3.22
CA VAL A 79 -3.91 13.90 -2.02
C VAL A 79 -2.98 13.83 -0.83
N VAL A 80 -2.53 12.62 -0.46
CA VAL A 80 -1.75 12.42 0.77
C VAL A 80 -0.39 13.07 0.65
N ALA A 81 0.44 12.73 -0.33
CA ALA A 81 1.80 13.25 -0.43
C ALA A 81 1.88 14.79 -0.47
N PRO A 82 1.04 15.51 -1.24
CA PRO A 82 1.01 16.98 -1.19
C PRO A 82 0.59 17.54 0.18
N ALA A 83 -0.33 16.88 0.89
CA ALA A 83 -0.73 17.28 2.23
C ALA A 83 0.40 17.05 3.25
N ILE A 84 1.08 15.90 3.16
CA ILE A 84 2.30 15.59 3.93
C ILE A 84 3.38 16.64 3.68
N GLU A 85 3.58 17.06 2.44
CA GLU A 85 4.58 18.09 2.09
C GLU A 85 4.29 19.44 2.75
N ARG A 86 3.01 19.78 2.96
CA ARG A 86 2.55 20.97 3.71
C ARG A 86 2.57 20.78 5.23
N GLY A 87 2.95 19.61 5.73
CA GLY A 87 2.98 19.30 7.16
C GLY A 87 1.60 19.02 7.76
N ASP A 88 0.61 18.65 6.96
CA ASP A 88 -0.76 18.36 7.42
C ASP A 88 -0.80 17.09 8.29
N VAL A 89 -0.98 17.29 9.59
CA VAL A 89 -1.03 16.22 10.59
C VAL A 89 -2.31 15.41 10.48
N THR A 90 -3.43 16.01 10.06
CA THR A 90 -4.71 15.32 9.90
C THR A 90 -4.62 14.35 8.72
N ALA A 91 -4.10 14.79 7.58
CA ALA A 91 -3.88 13.93 6.42
C ALA A 91 -2.91 12.78 6.74
N ARG A 92 -1.82 13.06 7.50
CA ARG A 92 -0.90 12.03 7.99
C ARG A 92 -1.62 10.97 8.83
N ASN A 93 -2.38 11.41 9.84
CA ASN A 93 -3.07 10.49 10.75
C ASN A 93 -4.14 9.68 10.01
N GLY A 94 -4.88 10.31 9.08
CA GLY A 94 -5.85 9.63 8.24
C GLY A 94 -5.20 8.57 7.33
N ALA A 95 -4.06 8.87 6.73
CA ALA A 95 -3.31 7.90 5.92
C ALA A 95 -2.78 6.73 6.76
N LEU A 96 -2.29 7.00 7.98
CA LEU A 96 -1.87 5.96 8.92
C LEU A 96 -3.03 5.07 9.36
N ALA A 97 -4.20 5.66 9.65
CA ALA A 97 -5.39 4.90 9.98
C ALA A 97 -5.84 4.02 8.80
N ALA A 98 -5.87 4.57 7.58
CA ALA A 98 -6.26 3.84 6.38
C ALA A 98 -5.35 2.62 6.11
N ILE A 99 -4.02 2.80 6.14
CA ILE A 99 -3.09 1.67 5.91
C ILE A 99 -3.14 0.65 7.06
N THR A 100 -3.42 1.09 8.30
CA THR A 100 -3.58 0.18 9.44
C THR A 100 -4.83 -0.68 9.29
N VAL A 101 -5.96 -0.08 8.91
CA VAL A 101 -7.21 -0.83 8.67
C VAL A 101 -7.02 -1.85 7.54
N TRP A 102 -6.40 -1.43 6.43
CA TRP A 102 -6.06 -2.35 5.34
C TRP A 102 -5.17 -3.50 5.81
N PHE A 103 -4.07 -3.19 6.51
CA PHE A 103 -3.13 -4.19 7.01
C PHE A 103 -3.81 -5.24 7.89
N LEU A 104 -4.65 -4.81 8.84
CA LEU A 104 -5.35 -5.70 9.74
C LEU A 104 -6.38 -6.57 9.01
N ALA A 105 -7.20 -5.96 8.15
CA ALA A 105 -8.24 -6.68 7.43
C ALA A 105 -7.66 -7.68 6.42
N ASP A 106 -6.68 -7.26 5.62
CA ASP A 106 -6.07 -8.09 4.58
C ASP A 106 -5.24 -9.23 5.17
N SER A 107 -4.47 -8.96 6.24
CA SER A 107 -3.71 -10.01 6.93
C SER A 107 -4.61 -11.03 7.63
N ALA A 108 -5.68 -10.57 8.29
CA ALA A 108 -6.66 -11.47 8.89
C ALA A 108 -7.38 -12.32 7.83
N GLY A 109 -7.78 -11.70 6.71
CA GLY A 109 -8.37 -12.40 5.57
C GLY A 109 -7.44 -13.45 4.99
N SER A 110 -6.16 -13.10 4.81
CA SER A 110 -5.12 -14.00 4.28
C SER A 110 -4.91 -15.23 5.16
N ILE A 111 -4.83 -15.04 6.48
CA ILE A 111 -4.72 -16.16 7.43
C ILE A 111 -5.99 -17.02 7.39
N ALA A 112 -7.17 -16.40 7.38
CA ALA A 112 -8.44 -17.11 7.35
C ALA A 112 -8.67 -17.91 6.05
N SER A 113 -8.10 -17.46 4.93
CA SER A 113 -8.18 -18.14 3.63
C SER A 113 -7.07 -19.15 3.38
N GLY A 114 -6.17 -19.37 4.36
CA GLY A 114 -5.05 -20.32 4.23
C GLY A 114 -3.78 -19.77 3.60
N VAL A 115 -3.75 -18.49 3.22
CA VAL A 115 -2.62 -17.78 2.57
C VAL A 115 -1.84 -16.99 3.63
N ALA A 116 -1.45 -17.65 4.72
CA ALA A 116 -0.78 -16.99 5.84
C ALA A 116 0.52 -16.23 5.47
N PRO A 117 1.35 -16.68 4.49
CA PRO A 117 2.54 -15.94 4.08
C PRO A 117 2.24 -14.51 3.60
N ASN A 118 1.07 -14.25 3.03
CA ASN A 118 0.69 -12.90 2.58
C ASN A 118 0.62 -11.90 3.75
N ALA A 119 0.29 -12.33 4.97
CA ALA A 119 0.33 -11.46 6.15
C ALA A 119 1.75 -10.94 6.46
N ALA A 120 2.79 -11.72 6.14
CA ALA A 120 4.18 -11.28 6.25
C ALA A 120 4.52 -10.22 5.18
N PHE A 121 4.08 -10.42 3.94
CA PHE A 121 4.23 -9.40 2.88
C PHE A 121 3.46 -8.12 3.20
N ASN A 122 2.25 -8.22 3.74
CA ASN A 122 1.48 -7.08 4.22
C ASN A 122 2.21 -6.27 5.28
N SER A 123 2.96 -6.94 6.17
CA SER A 123 3.80 -6.25 7.17
C SER A 123 4.91 -5.42 6.51
N VAL A 124 5.48 -5.90 5.39
CA VAL A 124 6.45 -5.15 4.59
C VAL A 124 5.79 -3.93 3.95
N PHE A 125 4.66 -4.10 3.27
CA PHE A 125 3.94 -2.98 2.63
C PHE A 125 3.48 -1.94 3.66
N PHE A 126 2.95 -2.38 4.80
CA PHE A 126 2.59 -1.51 5.91
C PHE A 126 3.80 -0.74 6.41
N GLY A 127 4.93 -1.41 6.66
CA GLY A 127 6.16 -0.78 7.10
C GLY A 127 6.68 0.28 6.12
N LEU A 128 6.74 -0.06 4.82
CA LEU A 128 7.19 0.84 3.76
C LEU A 128 6.35 2.11 3.69
N TYR A 129 5.02 1.99 3.80
CA TYR A 129 4.11 3.14 3.72
C TYR A 129 4.03 3.93 5.04
N ALA A 130 3.96 3.26 6.19
CA ALA A 130 3.79 3.89 7.50
C ALA A 130 5.09 4.54 8.00
N ALA A 131 6.27 3.96 7.74
CA ALA A 131 7.54 4.46 8.24
C ALA A 131 7.82 5.95 7.91
N PRO A 132 7.69 6.43 6.65
CA PRO A 132 7.92 7.84 6.35
C PRO A 132 6.93 8.77 7.04
N LEU A 133 5.68 8.33 7.22
CA LEU A 133 4.63 9.09 7.88
C LEU A 133 4.87 9.20 9.39
N LEU A 134 5.26 8.09 10.05
CA LEU A 134 5.60 8.05 11.47
C LEU A 134 6.90 8.83 11.78
N ALA A 135 7.89 8.76 10.88
CA ALA A 135 9.15 9.48 11.02
C ALA A 135 9.04 10.98 10.72
N MET A 136 7.92 11.43 10.14
CA MET A 136 7.67 12.84 9.82
C MET A 136 7.57 13.66 11.11
N ARG A 137 8.47 14.63 11.27
CA ARG A 137 8.36 15.61 12.34
C ARG A 137 7.26 16.61 11.98
N PRO A 138 6.32 16.92 12.89
CA PRO A 138 5.32 17.96 12.62
C PRO A 138 6.02 19.30 12.36
N PHE A 139 5.42 20.11 11.49
CA PHE A 139 5.91 21.46 11.24
C PHE A 139 5.83 22.27 12.53
N ARG A 140 6.97 22.74 13.03
CA ARG A 140 7.02 23.71 14.14
C ARG A 140 6.88 25.10 13.54
N ALA A 141 5.79 25.79 13.87
CA ALA A 141 5.65 27.20 13.55
C ALA A 141 6.75 28.01 14.24
N ALA A 142 7.20 29.11 13.62
CA ALA A 142 8.29 29.95 14.11
C ALA A 142 8.07 30.49 15.55
N GLY A 143 6.81 30.57 16.01
CA GLY A 143 6.46 30.99 17.37
C GLY A 143 6.93 30.05 18.48
N ASP A 144 7.10 28.75 18.21
CA ASP A 144 7.53 27.77 19.22
C ASP A 144 9.04 27.87 19.54
N GLN A 145 9.83 28.52 18.69
CA GLN A 145 11.26 28.72 18.90
C GLN A 145 11.56 29.96 19.74
N ALA A 146 10.69 30.98 19.71
CA ALA A 146 10.84 32.20 20.49
C ALA A 146 10.52 32.02 21.99
N ALA A 147 9.76 31.00 22.36
CA ALA A 147 9.38 30.74 23.76
C ALA A 147 10.45 29.99 24.58
N LYS A 148 11.65 29.78 24.03
CA LYS A 148 12.75 29.03 24.66
C LYS A 148 14.12 29.72 24.63
N GLY A 149 14.18 30.98 24.20
CA GLY A 149 15.38 31.84 24.29
C GLY A 149 15.18 32.89 25.36
#